data_AF-A0A1M5EGM5-F1
#
_entry.id   AF-A0A1M5EGM5-F1
#
_cell.length_a   1.000
_cell.length_b   1.000
_cell.length_c   1.000
_cell.angle_alpha   90.00
_cell.angle_beta   90.00
_cell.angle_gamma   90.00
#
_symmetry.space_group_name_H-M   'P 1'
#
loop_
_entity.id
_entity.type
_entity.pdbx_description
1 polymer ?
#
loop_
_entity_poly.entity_id
_entity_poly.type
_entity_poly.pdbx_seq_one_letter_code
_entity_poly.pdbx_strand_id
1 'polypeptide(L)'
;MSRSTISTGVPFFQVGQDDTGTLPNDVLKVAILGDFSGRASRRVCEPENLSQRPAIRLGKDNFEAVFEHLGVRLQLPVMQESLALLEFDDLHPDYLYSRVPLFQKFIDLEKKLLKPATFAQAAQEIREWHPELEAPDGAGQAPNSHDSLLDRILSGKGFDDFHGNSAEGQIDRLIKDVVAPYVQQKPDANQDLYLQAVSQAASEAMRKLMHNSDFRQIESSWRSLQLLLRRLEEHPNLKLYLIDVSKEEILADFAQAENDLEQSQLFKCLVEREAVAGSMPFNLILGDFFVADEERDLHLLIDLATIAEAAGSAVILGGDCRLAGCTSLAGSLDPDDWHYPLSEVFAESWQAVRDYSGCEYVALAGPRFMLRLPFGADSARTDCFDFEELTPEHGHNYYLWGNSAYLLVLSICQQFVRTGRLAPVASASYEDLPLHLRKLPQGDWMTPCAEAQLTDRAAARFASTGISTLRSVQGKDQILLPRLQSLAGTDLRGPWS
;
A
#
# COMPACT_ATOMS: atom_id res chain seq x y z
N MET A 1 10.13 -93.67 -19.54
CA MET A 1 11.60 -93.57 -19.45
C MET A 1 11.95 -92.10 -19.52
N SER A 2 12.20 -91.43 -18.38
CA SER A 2 13.56 -90.99 -17.92
C SER A 2 14.26 -90.09 -18.96
N ARG A 3 14.66 -88.84 -18.70
CA ARG A 3 15.27 -88.27 -17.49
C ARG A 3 15.07 -86.75 -17.41
N SER A 4 15.05 -86.29 -16.17
CA SER A 4 15.28 -84.93 -15.69
C SER A 4 16.75 -84.52 -15.85
N THR A 5 17.00 -83.26 -16.20
CA THR A 5 18.29 -82.61 -15.94
C THR A 5 18.03 -81.25 -15.28
N ILE A 6 18.45 -81.17 -14.02
CA ILE A 6 18.47 -79.97 -13.19
C ILE A 6 19.71 -79.18 -13.60
N SER A 7 19.53 -77.90 -13.96
CA SER A 7 20.62 -76.93 -14.08
C SER A 7 20.42 -75.85 -13.03
N THR A 8 21.31 -75.83 -12.06
CA THR A 8 21.47 -74.83 -11.01
C THR A 8 22.08 -73.56 -11.61
N GLY A 9 21.25 -72.54 -11.83
CA GLY A 9 21.68 -71.18 -12.16
C GLY A 9 21.56 -70.27 -10.94
N VAL A 10 22.69 -69.73 -10.52
CA VAL A 10 22.92 -68.74 -9.46
C VAL A 10 21.94 -67.55 -9.56
N PRO A 11 21.37 -67.02 -8.47
CA PRO A 11 20.61 -65.77 -8.54
C PRO A 11 21.59 -64.63 -8.79
N PHE A 12 21.55 -64.08 -10.00
CA PHE A 12 22.21 -62.83 -10.32
C PHE A 12 21.46 -61.73 -9.56
N PHE A 13 22.07 -61.26 -8.47
CA PHE A 13 21.70 -59.99 -7.84
C PHE A 13 21.85 -58.91 -8.93
N GLN A 14 20.73 -58.48 -9.48
CA GLN A 14 20.66 -57.25 -10.24
C GLN A 14 20.93 -56.15 -9.22
N VAL A 15 22.18 -55.71 -9.17
CA VAL A 15 22.59 -54.48 -8.48
C VAL A 15 21.64 -53.41 -8.99
N GLY A 16 20.77 -52.93 -8.09
CA GLY A 16 20.06 -51.69 -8.30
C GLY A 16 21.12 -50.68 -8.70
N GLN A 17 21.00 -50.13 -9.91
CA GLN A 17 21.53 -48.81 -10.12
C GLN A 17 20.80 -47.95 -9.11
N ASP A 18 21.46 -47.73 -7.97
CA ASP A 18 21.27 -46.53 -7.20
C ASP A 18 21.44 -45.41 -8.22
N ASP A 19 20.30 -44.94 -8.72
CA ASP A 19 20.18 -43.64 -9.34
C ASP A 19 20.49 -42.66 -8.20
N THR A 20 21.78 -42.52 -7.89
CA THR A 20 22.31 -41.36 -7.20
C THR A 20 22.14 -40.21 -8.17
N GLY A 21 20.89 -39.81 -8.37
CA GLY A 21 20.52 -38.61 -9.08
C GLY A 21 21.12 -37.48 -8.29
N THR A 22 22.26 -36.98 -8.76
CA THR A 22 22.74 -35.65 -8.43
C THR A 22 21.53 -34.75 -8.60
N LEU A 23 20.99 -34.22 -7.50
CA LEU A 23 19.91 -33.23 -7.57
C LEU A 23 20.36 -32.17 -8.59
N PRO A 24 19.51 -31.80 -9.58
CA PRO A 24 19.82 -30.69 -10.45
C PRO A 24 20.20 -29.50 -9.57
N ASN A 25 21.37 -28.90 -9.81
CA ASN A 25 21.80 -27.72 -9.08
C ASN A 25 21.13 -26.48 -9.70
N ASP A 26 19.80 -26.54 -9.85
CA ASP A 26 19.01 -25.47 -10.40
C ASP A 26 19.15 -24.26 -9.48
N VAL A 27 19.21 -23.06 -10.08
CA VAL A 27 19.29 -21.80 -9.37
C VAL A 27 18.12 -20.93 -9.81
N LEU A 28 17.27 -20.53 -8.88
CA LEU A 28 16.21 -19.56 -9.12
C LEU A 28 16.72 -18.17 -8.74
N LYS A 29 16.84 -17.30 -9.74
CA LYS A 29 17.38 -15.95 -9.59
C LYS A 29 16.32 -14.93 -10.02
N VAL A 30 15.79 -14.22 -9.04
CA VAL A 30 14.66 -13.31 -9.21
C VAL A 30 15.14 -11.86 -9.21
N ALA A 31 14.77 -11.10 -10.23
CA ALA A 31 14.89 -9.63 -10.24
C ALA A 31 13.54 -9.00 -9.88
N ILE A 32 13.55 -8.07 -8.93
CA ILE A 32 12.38 -7.27 -8.55
C ILE A 32 12.65 -5.84 -9.03
N LEU A 33 11.86 -5.41 -10.01
CA LEU A 33 11.93 -4.09 -10.64
C LEU A 33 10.80 -3.22 -10.08
N GLY A 34 11.12 -2.03 -9.58
CA GLY A 34 10.10 -1.09 -9.10
C GLY A 34 10.72 0.20 -8.57
N ASP A 35 9.89 1.21 -8.35
CA ASP A 35 10.32 2.47 -7.76
C ASP A 35 10.23 2.38 -6.22
N PHE A 36 11.35 2.02 -5.59
CA PHE A 36 11.44 1.88 -4.14
C PHE A 36 12.01 3.14 -3.46
N SER A 37 12.75 3.97 -4.21
CA SER A 37 13.34 5.22 -3.69
C SER A 37 12.50 6.48 -3.95
N GLY A 38 11.36 6.36 -4.62
CA GLY A 38 10.45 7.47 -4.91
C GLY A 38 10.91 8.39 -6.04
N ARG A 39 11.59 7.82 -7.05
CA ARG A 39 12.08 8.52 -8.25
C ARG A 39 10.95 9.19 -9.02
N ALA A 40 9.84 8.49 -9.26
CA ALA A 40 8.71 9.01 -10.02
C ALA A 40 8.06 10.21 -9.32
N SER A 41 7.87 10.13 -8.01
CA SER A 41 7.36 11.25 -7.18
C SER A 41 8.26 12.49 -7.30
N ARG A 42 9.59 12.29 -7.32
CA ARG A 42 10.58 13.36 -7.47
C ARG A 42 10.84 13.77 -8.92
N ARG A 43 10.16 13.16 -9.89
CA ARG A 43 10.34 13.38 -11.35
C ARG A 43 11.79 13.15 -11.81
N VAL A 44 12.48 12.21 -11.19
CA VAL A 44 13.83 11.78 -11.59
C VAL A 44 13.69 10.65 -12.60
N CYS A 45 14.25 10.83 -13.80
CA CYS A 45 14.25 9.83 -14.86
C CYS A 45 15.64 9.77 -15.50
N GLU A 46 16.38 8.69 -15.24
CA GLU A 46 17.78 8.52 -15.67
C GLU A 46 17.97 7.14 -16.34
N PRO A 47 17.37 6.92 -17.53
CA PRO A 47 17.39 5.63 -18.22
C PRO A 47 18.82 5.19 -18.62
N GLU A 48 19.68 6.14 -19.00
CA GLU A 48 21.05 5.88 -19.46
C GLU A 48 21.93 5.15 -18.42
N ASN A 49 21.61 5.29 -17.14
CA ASN A 49 22.40 4.72 -16.05
C ASN A 49 21.87 3.36 -15.55
N LEU A 50 20.80 2.81 -16.12
CA LEU A 50 20.13 1.60 -15.59
C LEU A 50 21.07 0.38 -15.51
N SER A 51 21.95 0.19 -16.49
CA SER A 51 22.91 -0.92 -16.51
C SER A 51 23.94 -0.86 -15.37
N GLN A 52 24.25 0.35 -14.91
CA GLN A 52 25.23 0.62 -13.86
C GLN A 52 24.61 0.55 -12.45
N ARG A 53 23.27 0.54 -12.35
CA ARG A 53 22.59 0.49 -11.03
C ARG A 53 22.85 -0.85 -10.35
N PRO A 54 23.12 -0.85 -9.03
CA PRO A 54 23.35 -2.09 -8.30
C PRO A 54 22.07 -2.93 -8.26
N ALA A 55 22.18 -4.21 -8.62
CA ALA A 55 21.19 -5.20 -8.22
C ALA A 55 21.46 -5.59 -6.76
N ILE A 56 20.68 -5.04 -5.84
CA ILE A 56 20.87 -5.21 -4.41
C ILE A 56 20.33 -6.58 -4.02
N ARG A 57 21.18 -7.47 -3.50
CA ARG A 57 20.72 -8.78 -3.01
C ARG A 57 19.78 -8.59 -1.83
N LEU A 58 18.64 -9.27 -1.85
CA LEU A 58 17.65 -9.23 -0.78
C LEU A 58 17.70 -10.50 0.07
N GLY A 59 17.53 -10.31 1.38
CA GLY A 59 17.36 -11.34 2.39
C GLY A 59 16.43 -10.84 3.49
N LYS A 60 16.03 -11.73 4.41
CA LYS A 60 15.21 -11.33 5.57
C LYS A 60 15.97 -10.44 6.54
N ASP A 61 17.29 -10.61 6.59
CA ASP A 61 18.23 -9.96 7.49
C ASP A 61 18.65 -8.55 7.05
N ASN A 62 18.52 -8.22 5.76
CA ASN A 62 18.97 -6.94 5.22
C ASN A 62 17.84 -6.00 4.76
N PHE A 63 16.57 -6.40 4.89
CA PHE A 63 15.42 -5.62 4.41
C PHE A 63 15.44 -4.16 4.89
N GLU A 64 15.62 -3.93 6.18
CA GLU A 64 15.67 -2.59 6.77
C GLU A 64 16.87 -1.78 6.29
N ALA A 65 18.06 -2.42 6.22
CA ALA A 65 19.27 -1.77 5.71
C ALA A 65 19.14 -1.37 4.23
N VAL A 66 18.42 -2.15 3.41
CA VAL A 66 18.15 -1.79 2.01
C VAL A 66 17.22 -0.58 1.92
N PHE A 67 16.20 -0.49 2.80
CA PHE A 67 15.32 0.67 2.90
C PHE A 67 16.11 1.94 3.22
N GLU A 68 16.93 1.90 4.27
CA GLU A 68 17.78 3.02 4.68
C GLU A 68 18.77 3.44 3.58
N HIS A 69 19.41 2.45 2.93
CA HIS A 69 20.42 2.69 1.90
C HIS A 69 19.84 3.36 0.65
N LEU A 70 18.61 3.02 0.25
CA LEU A 70 17.96 3.62 -0.91
C LEU A 70 17.57 5.09 -0.66
N GLY A 71 17.51 5.53 0.60
CA GLY A 71 17.25 6.93 0.96
C GLY A 71 15.90 7.41 0.41
N VAL A 72 14.83 6.69 0.75
CA VAL A 72 13.47 6.89 0.21
C VAL A 72 13.00 8.32 0.44
N ARG A 73 12.63 9.01 -0.64
CA ARG A 73 12.15 10.40 -0.59
C ARG A 73 10.96 10.63 -1.50
N LEU A 74 9.98 11.36 -0.99
CA LEU A 74 8.73 11.68 -1.67
C LEU A 74 8.53 13.18 -1.79
N GLN A 75 8.07 13.66 -2.95
CA GLN A 75 7.69 15.05 -3.14
C GLN A 75 6.16 15.15 -3.10
N LEU A 76 5.60 15.40 -1.93
CA LEU A 76 4.15 15.49 -1.76
C LEU A 76 3.65 16.91 -2.12
N PRO A 77 2.51 17.06 -2.84
CA PRO A 77 1.94 18.37 -3.17
C PRO A 77 1.57 19.22 -1.94
N VAL A 78 1.35 18.57 -0.80
CA VAL A 78 0.93 19.20 0.46
C VAL A 78 2.13 19.81 1.21
N MET A 79 3.37 19.48 0.81
CA MET A 79 4.60 19.88 1.50
C MET A 79 5.53 20.66 0.56
N GLN A 80 6.19 21.70 1.08
CA GLN A 80 7.19 22.45 0.31
C GLN A 80 8.50 21.67 0.17
N GLU A 81 8.89 20.95 1.22
CA GLU A 81 10.09 20.11 1.24
C GLU A 81 9.75 18.64 0.99
N SER A 82 10.70 17.89 0.43
CA SER A 82 10.53 16.45 0.22
C SER A 82 10.48 15.71 1.56
N LEU A 83 9.49 14.84 1.72
CA LEU A 83 9.40 13.92 2.85
C LEU A 83 10.47 12.84 2.70
N ALA A 84 11.43 12.81 3.62
CA ALA A 84 12.42 11.74 3.72
C ALA A 84 11.91 10.66 4.69
N LEU A 85 11.84 9.43 4.21
CA LEU A 85 11.54 8.24 5.01
C LEU A 85 12.88 7.54 5.23
N LEU A 86 13.40 7.63 6.45
CA LEU A 86 14.72 7.12 6.79
C LEU A 86 14.66 5.65 7.16
N GLU A 87 13.63 5.25 7.88
CA GLU A 87 13.40 3.90 8.38
C GLU A 87 12.07 3.35 7.83
N PHE A 88 11.95 2.03 7.72
CA PHE A 88 10.70 1.41 7.26
C PHE A 88 9.50 1.78 8.14
N ASP A 89 9.74 1.95 9.44
CA ASP A 89 8.75 2.37 10.43
C ASP A 89 8.19 3.79 10.17
N ASP A 90 8.89 4.63 9.40
CA ASP A 90 8.40 5.97 9.00
C ASP A 90 7.15 5.90 8.11
N LEU A 91 6.77 4.72 7.61
CA LEU A 91 5.51 4.50 6.92
C LEU A 91 4.31 4.42 7.87
N HIS A 92 4.54 4.30 9.18
CA HIS A 92 3.49 4.19 10.19
C HIS A 92 3.02 5.59 10.65
N PRO A 93 1.70 5.81 10.88
CA PRO A 93 1.14 7.11 11.24
C PRO A 93 1.76 7.73 12.50
N ASP A 94 2.11 6.94 13.52
CA ASP A 94 2.76 7.48 14.74
C ASP A 94 4.14 8.11 14.46
N TYR A 95 4.93 7.50 13.58
CA TYR A 95 6.24 8.04 13.19
C TYR A 95 6.06 9.26 12.29
N LEU A 96 5.08 9.25 11.38
CA LEU A 96 4.73 10.43 10.58
C LEU A 96 4.27 11.59 11.46
N TYR A 97 3.42 11.33 12.46
CA TYR A 97 2.90 12.34 13.37
C TYR A 97 4.01 12.98 14.22
N SER A 98 5.00 12.19 14.62
CA SER A 98 6.13 12.68 15.43
C SER A 98 7.25 13.35 14.63
N ARG A 99 7.54 12.88 13.41
CA ARG A 99 8.73 13.32 12.63
C ARG A 99 8.42 14.39 11.58
N VAL A 100 7.19 14.46 11.07
CA VAL A 100 6.87 15.40 9.98
C VAL A 100 6.59 16.81 10.54
N PRO A 101 7.28 17.87 10.07
CA PRO A 101 7.12 19.23 10.60
C PRO A 101 5.70 19.78 10.57
N LEU A 102 4.86 19.29 9.66
CA LEU A 102 3.45 19.65 9.57
C LEU A 102 2.69 19.35 10.88
N PHE A 103 2.97 18.20 11.52
CA PHE A 103 2.25 17.76 12.72
C PHE A 103 2.78 18.37 14.01
N GLN A 104 4.02 18.88 14.01
CA GLN A 104 4.58 19.58 15.18
C GLN A 104 3.70 20.76 15.61
N LYS A 105 3.07 21.46 14.64
CA LYS A 105 2.12 22.55 14.93
C LYS A 105 0.89 22.07 15.71
N PHE A 106 0.32 20.92 15.34
CA PHE A 106 -0.83 20.35 16.04
C PHE A 106 -0.44 19.88 17.44
N ILE A 107 0.71 19.22 17.58
CA ILE A 107 1.26 18.78 18.88
C ILE A 107 1.48 19.98 19.82
N ASP A 108 2.02 21.08 19.30
CA ASP A 108 2.28 22.28 20.10
C ASP A 108 0.96 22.99 20.51
N LEU A 109 -0.04 23.01 19.62
CA LEU A 109 -1.38 23.52 19.93
C LEU A 109 -2.07 22.70 21.02
N GLU A 110 -2.03 21.37 20.92
CA GLU A 110 -2.58 20.47 21.92
C GLU A 110 -1.93 20.70 23.30
N LYS A 111 -0.59 20.79 23.34
CA LYS A 111 0.15 21.12 24.57
C LYS A 111 -0.20 22.50 25.15
N LYS A 112 -0.48 23.49 24.29
CA LYS A 112 -0.89 24.84 24.73
C LYS A 112 -2.33 24.86 25.25
N LEU A 113 -3.24 24.07 24.67
CA LEU A 113 -4.63 23.92 25.12
C LEU A 113 -4.73 23.18 26.46
N LEU A 114 -3.82 22.25 26.74
CA LEU A 114 -3.76 21.55 28.04
C LEU A 114 -3.26 22.44 29.18
N LYS A 115 -2.58 23.57 28.87
CA LYS A 115 -2.03 24.49 29.86
C LYS A 115 -2.97 25.70 30.07
N PRO A 116 -3.50 25.92 31.29
CA PRO A 116 -4.42 27.03 31.57
C PRO A 116 -3.91 28.42 31.18
N ALA A 117 -2.61 28.66 31.33
CA ALA A 117 -1.98 29.96 31.03
C ALA A 117 -1.91 30.29 29.53
N THR A 118 -1.88 29.29 28.65
CA THR A 118 -1.76 29.46 27.19
C THR A 118 -3.05 29.17 26.44
N PHE A 119 -4.10 28.74 27.15
CA PHE A 119 -5.37 28.33 26.57
C PHE A 119 -6.03 29.43 25.73
N ALA A 120 -6.12 30.66 26.23
CA ALA A 120 -6.77 31.76 25.51
C ALA A 120 -6.08 32.10 24.18
N GLN A 121 -4.75 32.01 24.13
CA GLN A 121 -3.96 32.26 22.92
C GLN A 121 -4.14 31.14 21.89
N ALA A 122 -4.11 29.87 22.33
CA ALA A 122 -4.32 28.72 21.45
C ALA A 122 -5.76 28.63 20.93
N ALA A 123 -6.75 28.96 21.77
CA ALA A 123 -8.15 29.04 21.36
C ALA A 123 -8.38 30.15 20.31
N GLN A 124 -7.66 31.27 20.40
CA GLN A 124 -7.71 32.31 19.38
C GLN A 124 -7.10 31.85 18.05
N GLU A 125 -5.95 31.17 18.09
CA GLU A 125 -5.30 30.60 16.89
C GLU A 125 -6.22 29.58 16.17
N ILE A 126 -6.97 28.76 16.92
CA ILE A 126 -7.95 27.81 16.37
C ILE A 126 -9.17 28.54 15.79
N ARG A 127 -9.67 29.59 16.45
CA ARG A 127 -10.77 30.42 15.95
C ARG A 127 -10.44 31.12 14.64
N GLU A 128 -9.17 31.48 14.43
CA GLU A 128 -8.69 32.03 13.17
C GLU A 128 -8.70 31.00 12.02
N TRP A 129 -8.56 29.71 12.33
CA TRP A 129 -8.60 28.62 11.33
C TRP A 129 -10.02 28.12 11.05
N HIS A 130 -10.89 28.14 12.07
CA HIS A 130 -12.29 27.73 11.99
C HIS A 130 -13.21 28.78 12.62
N PRO A 131 -13.68 29.78 11.85
CA PRO A 131 -14.59 30.81 12.35
C PRO A 131 -15.97 30.26 12.76
N GLU A 132 -16.32 29.04 12.34
CA GLU A 132 -17.58 28.36 12.68
C GLU A 132 -17.59 27.75 14.11
N LEU A 133 -16.44 27.71 14.80
CA LEU A 133 -16.35 27.33 16.22
C LEU A 133 -16.73 28.48 17.17
N GLU A 134 -17.46 29.48 16.67
CA GLU A 134 -18.19 30.42 17.52
C GLU A 134 -19.08 29.61 18.47
N ALA A 135 -18.89 29.80 19.78
CA ALA A 135 -19.92 29.42 20.72
C ALA A 135 -21.22 30.09 20.27
N PRO A 136 -22.40 29.44 20.40
CA PRO A 136 -23.64 30.17 20.32
C PRO A 136 -23.65 31.16 21.49
N ASP A 137 -23.21 32.39 21.25
CA ASP A 137 -23.58 33.54 22.06
C ASP A 137 -25.07 33.76 21.81
N GLY A 138 -25.86 32.99 22.54
CA GLY A 138 -27.29 32.84 22.39
C GLY A 138 -27.94 32.55 23.74
N ALA A 139 -27.61 33.35 24.75
CA ALA A 139 -28.64 33.71 25.72
C ALA A 139 -29.80 34.28 24.90
N GLY A 140 -30.91 33.54 24.85
CA GLY A 140 -32.07 33.90 24.06
C GLY A 140 -32.46 35.36 24.29
N GLN A 141 -32.31 36.18 23.24
CA GLN A 141 -32.97 37.47 23.17
C GLN A 141 -34.48 37.21 23.06
N ALA A 142 -35.18 37.29 24.19
CA ALA A 142 -36.60 37.60 24.20
C ALA A 142 -36.77 39.06 23.73
N PRO A 143 -37.75 39.35 22.85
CA PRO A 143 -37.92 40.70 22.33
C PRO A 143 -38.58 41.62 23.36
N ASN A 144 -38.00 42.82 23.51
CA ASN A 144 -38.60 44.09 23.92
C ASN A 144 -39.68 44.12 25.02
N SER A 145 -39.32 44.68 26.17
CA SER A 145 -40.22 45.57 26.93
C SER A 145 -39.43 46.58 27.76
N HIS A 146 -39.20 47.75 27.17
CA HIS A 146 -38.73 48.96 27.84
C HIS A 146 -39.85 49.60 28.68
N ASP A 147 -40.23 49.05 29.84
CA ASP A 147 -41.31 49.69 30.63
C ASP A 147 -41.35 49.48 32.16
N SER A 148 -40.25 49.22 32.88
CA SER A 148 -40.38 49.02 34.35
C SER A 148 -39.18 49.41 35.23
N LEU A 149 -38.45 50.46 34.86
CA LEU A 149 -37.45 51.06 35.77
C LEU A 149 -37.66 52.55 36.05
N LEU A 150 -38.29 53.29 35.13
CA LEU A 150 -38.68 54.69 35.37
C LEU A 150 -39.94 54.81 36.24
N ASP A 151 -40.87 53.85 36.14
CA ASP A 151 -42.08 53.78 36.98
C ASP A 151 -41.76 53.44 38.45
N ARG A 152 -40.63 52.76 38.70
CA ARG A 152 -40.18 52.38 40.05
C ARG A 152 -39.44 53.49 40.79
N ILE A 153 -39.07 54.56 40.09
CA ILE A 153 -38.42 55.77 40.64
C ILE A 153 -39.46 56.86 40.91
N LEU A 154 -40.58 56.86 40.17
CA LEU A 154 -41.70 57.80 40.34
C LEU A 154 -42.65 57.44 41.49
N SER A 155 -42.65 56.19 41.97
CA SER A 155 -43.54 55.70 43.05
C SER A 155 -43.09 56.07 44.48
N GLY A 156 -42.52 57.26 44.66
CA GLY A 156 -41.88 57.74 45.89
C GLY A 156 -42.47 57.25 47.23
N LYS A 157 -41.67 56.47 47.95
CA LYS A 157 -41.67 56.18 49.40
C LYS A 157 -40.26 55.65 49.72
N GLY A 158 -39.45 56.06 50.69
CA GLY A 158 -39.46 57.02 51.79
C GLY A 158 -38.09 56.86 52.49
N PHE A 159 -37.72 57.84 53.31
CA PHE A 159 -36.41 58.13 53.91
C PHE A 159 -35.92 57.19 55.06
N ASP A 160 -34.65 57.41 55.46
CA ASP A 160 -33.89 57.00 56.67
C ASP A 160 -33.24 55.59 56.67
N ASP A 161 -31.98 55.34 57.10
CA ASP A 161 -31.07 56.11 57.95
C ASP A 161 -29.59 55.60 57.87
N PHE A 162 -28.65 56.53 58.08
CA PHE A 162 -27.24 56.50 58.56
C PHE A 162 -26.17 55.40 58.21
N HIS A 163 -25.07 55.93 57.66
CA HIS A 163 -23.65 55.72 57.98
C HIS A 163 -23.26 54.61 58.99
N GLY A 164 -22.36 53.72 58.54
CA GLY A 164 -21.51 52.88 59.38
C GLY A 164 -20.29 52.38 58.61
N ASN A 165 -19.20 53.15 58.66
CA ASN A 165 -17.92 52.88 58.01
C ASN A 165 -17.10 51.94 58.92
N SER A 166 -16.96 50.66 58.57
CA SER A 166 -16.09 49.71 59.29
C SER A 166 -15.00 49.16 58.37
N ALA A 167 -13.76 49.30 58.84
CA ALA A 167 -12.52 48.91 58.18
C ALA A 167 -12.35 47.38 57.94
N GLU A 168 -13.31 46.56 58.37
CA GLU A 168 -13.29 45.10 58.18
C GLU A 168 -13.74 44.69 56.76
N GLY A 169 -14.55 45.50 56.07
CA GLY A 169 -14.99 45.21 54.69
C GLY A 169 -13.91 45.42 53.61
N GLN A 170 -12.78 46.03 53.96
CA GLN A 170 -11.62 46.13 53.05
C GLN A 170 -10.73 44.89 53.13
N ILE A 171 -10.69 44.20 54.27
CA ILE A 171 -9.91 42.97 54.46
C ILE A 171 -10.61 41.80 53.75
N ASP A 172 -11.94 41.71 53.80
CA ASP A 172 -12.71 40.69 53.06
C ASP A 172 -12.65 40.85 51.52
N ARG A 173 -12.44 42.08 51.01
CA ARG A 173 -12.17 42.32 49.58
C ARG A 173 -10.75 41.92 49.19
N LEU A 174 -9.76 42.20 50.05
CA LEU A 174 -8.37 41.77 49.85
C LEU A 174 -8.21 40.24 49.96
N ILE A 175 -8.97 39.57 50.82
CA ILE A 175 -8.97 38.10 50.91
C ILE A 175 -9.65 37.49 49.66
N LYS A 176 -10.71 38.11 49.13
CA LYS A 176 -11.32 37.66 47.85
C LYS A 176 -10.40 37.86 46.63
N ASP A 177 -9.61 38.93 46.60
CA ASP A 177 -8.71 39.22 45.47
C ASP A 177 -7.39 38.42 45.53
N VAL A 178 -6.99 37.91 46.70
CA VAL A 178 -5.78 37.08 46.87
C VAL A 178 -6.08 35.58 46.73
N VAL A 179 -7.31 35.13 47.01
CA VAL A 179 -7.71 33.72 46.91
C VAL A 179 -8.27 33.35 45.53
N ALA A 180 -8.42 34.34 44.63
CA ALA A 180 -8.80 34.16 43.24
C ALA A 180 -7.92 33.23 42.35
N PRO A 181 -6.65 32.88 42.68
CA PRO A 181 -5.90 31.93 41.86
C PRO A 181 -6.11 30.45 42.21
N TYR A 182 -6.87 30.11 43.26
CA TYR A 182 -6.97 28.70 43.73
C TYR A 182 -8.41 28.16 43.79
N VAL A 183 -9.34 28.76 43.06
CA VAL A 183 -10.58 28.05 42.69
C VAL A 183 -10.18 27.01 41.65
N GLN A 184 -10.19 25.75 42.06
CA GLN A 184 -10.07 24.58 41.18
C GLN A 184 -10.88 24.83 39.91
N GLN A 185 -10.17 25.10 38.80
CA GLN A 185 -10.79 25.20 37.49
C GLN A 185 -11.36 23.81 37.19
N LYS A 186 -12.70 23.70 37.25
CA LYS A 186 -13.39 22.73 36.43
C LYS A 186 -12.87 22.92 35.00
N PRO A 187 -12.54 21.85 34.26
CA PRO A 187 -12.21 21.99 32.85
C PRO A 187 -13.33 22.78 32.18
N ASP A 188 -12.98 23.88 31.50
CA ASP A 188 -13.94 24.61 30.68
C ASP A 188 -14.55 23.60 29.70
N ALA A 189 -15.87 23.53 29.61
CA ALA A 189 -16.55 22.62 28.68
C ALA A 189 -16.12 22.81 27.21
N ASN A 190 -15.49 23.95 26.90
CA ASN A 190 -14.95 24.28 25.59
C ASN A 190 -13.54 23.73 25.35
N GLN A 191 -12.78 23.38 26.40
CA GLN A 191 -11.42 22.83 26.24
C GLN A 191 -11.47 21.48 25.51
N ASP A 192 -12.39 20.60 25.91
CA ASP A 192 -12.60 19.30 25.26
C ASP A 192 -13.00 19.48 23.79
N LEU A 193 -13.86 20.48 23.49
CA LEU A 193 -14.24 20.81 22.11
C LEU A 193 -13.05 21.26 21.25
N TYR A 194 -12.18 22.12 21.78
CA TYR A 194 -10.99 22.58 21.06
C TYR A 194 -9.96 21.46 20.86
N LEU A 195 -9.77 20.60 21.87
CA LEU A 195 -8.90 19.43 21.74
C LEU A 195 -9.42 18.48 20.66
N GLN A 196 -10.73 18.17 20.67
CA GLN A 196 -11.36 17.35 19.63
C GLN A 196 -11.19 17.96 18.24
N ALA A 197 -11.36 19.28 18.10
CA ALA A 197 -11.17 19.96 16.82
C ALA A 197 -9.72 19.84 16.30
N VAL A 198 -8.72 20.00 17.17
CA VAL A 198 -7.30 19.83 16.82
C VAL A 198 -7.01 18.38 16.42
N SER A 199 -7.47 17.40 17.20
CA SER A 199 -7.29 15.97 16.90
C SER A 199 -7.96 15.57 15.58
N GLN A 200 -9.16 16.11 15.29
CA GLN A 200 -9.86 15.87 14.03
C GLN A 200 -9.10 16.49 12.84
N ALA A 201 -8.60 17.71 12.99
CA ALA A 201 -7.80 18.38 11.96
C ALA A 201 -6.48 17.63 11.69
N ALA A 202 -5.79 17.18 12.74
CA ALA A 202 -4.59 16.36 12.64
C ALA A 202 -4.88 15.02 11.92
N SER A 203 -5.97 14.34 12.27
CA SER A 203 -6.42 13.12 11.60
C SER A 203 -6.73 13.36 10.12
N GLU A 204 -7.36 14.48 9.76
CA GLU A 204 -7.62 14.80 8.36
C GLU A 204 -6.34 15.09 7.58
N ALA A 205 -5.38 15.80 8.18
CA ALA A 205 -4.07 16.02 7.59
C ALA A 205 -3.31 14.70 7.38
N MET A 206 -3.35 13.78 8.36
CA MET A 206 -2.76 12.46 8.24
C MET A 206 -3.41 11.63 7.12
N ARG A 207 -4.75 11.61 7.06
CA ARG A 207 -5.48 10.97 5.94
C ARG A 207 -5.05 11.53 4.59
N LYS A 208 -4.93 12.85 4.43
CA LYS A 208 -4.49 13.47 3.17
C LYS A 208 -3.06 13.05 2.78
N LEU A 209 -2.16 12.93 3.75
CA LEU A 209 -0.80 12.47 3.52
C LEU A 209 -0.78 10.99 3.12
N MET A 210 -1.38 10.12 3.94
CA MET A 210 -1.37 8.67 3.73
C MET A 210 -2.15 8.25 2.49
N HIS A 211 -3.21 8.97 2.11
CA HIS A 211 -3.99 8.67 0.91
C HIS A 211 -3.42 9.30 -0.36
N ASN A 212 -2.28 10.00 -0.29
CA ASN A 212 -1.59 10.46 -1.48
C ASN A 212 -1.18 9.25 -2.36
N SER A 213 -1.23 9.41 -3.69
CA SER A 213 -0.86 8.34 -4.63
C SER A 213 0.58 7.87 -4.44
N ASP A 214 1.51 8.82 -4.28
CA ASP A 214 2.95 8.54 -4.27
C ASP A 214 3.35 7.87 -2.97
N PHE A 215 2.78 8.33 -1.85
CA PHE A 215 2.97 7.70 -0.55
C PHE A 215 2.44 6.26 -0.54
N ARG A 216 1.21 6.04 -1.04
CA ARG A 216 0.64 4.69 -1.12
C ARG A 216 1.40 3.77 -2.05
N GLN A 217 1.90 4.28 -3.18
CA GLN A 217 2.71 3.48 -4.09
C GLN A 217 3.95 2.95 -3.36
N ILE A 218 4.73 3.84 -2.72
CA ILE A 218 5.91 3.46 -1.94
C ILE A 218 5.55 2.52 -0.79
N GLU A 219 4.52 2.84 -0.01
CA GLU A 219 4.08 1.98 1.10
C GLU A 219 3.67 0.59 0.58
N SER A 220 2.96 0.52 -0.54
CA SER A 220 2.49 -0.73 -1.15
C SER A 220 3.64 -1.57 -1.68
N SER A 221 4.63 -0.97 -2.35
CA SER A 221 5.81 -1.64 -2.88
C SER A 221 6.64 -2.25 -1.74
N TRP A 222 6.97 -1.46 -0.73
CA TRP A 222 7.76 -1.92 0.41
C TRP A 222 7.05 -2.99 1.25
N ARG A 223 5.74 -2.83 1.51
CA ARG A 223 4.99 -3.85 2.25
C ARG A 223 4.77 -5.13 1.43
N SER A 224 4.62 -5.03 0.11
CA SER A 224 4.55 -6.21 -0.76
C SER A 224 5.87 -6.98 -0.76
N LEU A 225 7.00 -6.26 -0.82
CA LEU A 225 8.33 -6.84 -0.69
C LEU A 225 8.54 -7.50 0.67
N GLN A 226 8.14 -6.83 1.76
CA GLN A 226 8.18 -7.38 3.11
C GLN A 226 7.36 -8.67 3.22
N LEU A 227 6.15 -8.69 2.63
CA LEU A 227 5.29 -9.87 2.60
C LEU A 227 5.95 -11.04 1.87
N LEU A 228 6.56 -10.79 0.71
CA LEU A 228 7.28 -11.79 -0.06
C LEU A 228 8.42 -12.38 0.77
N LEU A 229 9.31 -11.53 1.30
CA LEU A 229 10.47 -11.98 2.06
C LEU A 229 10.08 -12.74 3.32
N ARG A 230 9.07 -12.27 4.07
CA ARG A 230 8.61 -12.93 5.30
C ARG A 230 8.05 -14.33 5.04
N ARG A 231 7.35 -14.53 3.92
CA ARG A 231 6.69 -15.79 3.55
C ARG A 231 7.58 -16.78 2.80
N LEU A 232 8.78 -16.37 2.40
CA LEU A 232 9.76 -17.24 1.77
C LEU A 232 10.65 -17.91 2.81
N GLU A 233 10.96 -19.18 2.62
CA GLU A 233 12.01 -19.86 3.38
C GLU A 233 13.35 -19.67 2.65
N GLU A 234 14.45 -19.67 3.40
CA GLU A 234 15.78 -19.51 2.83
C GLU A 234 16.21 -20.79 2.11
N HIS A 235 16.79 -20.64 0.91
CA HIS A 235 17.34 -21.75 0.15
C HIS A 235 18.64 -21.30 -0.52
N PRO A 236 19.73 -22.10 -0.49
CA PRO A 236 21.04 -21.67 -0.99
C PRO A 236 21.04 -21.29 -2.48
N ASN A 237 20.16 -21.92 -3.26
CA ASN A 237 20.01 -21.66 -4.70
C ASN A 237 18.86 -20.71 -5.05
N LEU A 238 18.17 -20.12 -4.06
CA LEU A 238 17.20 -19.03 -4.29
C LEU A 238 17.89 -17.69 -4.03
N LYS A 239 17.91 -16.82 -5.05
CA LYS A 239 18.53 -15.50 -4.94
C LYS A 239 17.57 -14.42 -5.41
N LEU A 240 17.22 -13.51 -4.52
CA LEU A 240 16.36 -12.36 -4.80
C LEU A 240 17.22 -11.10 -4.92
N TYR A 241 16.92 -10.26 -5.90
CA TYR A 241 17.62 -9.00 -6.12
C TYR A 241 16.62 -7.87 -6.39
N LEU A 242 16.85 -6.72 -5.76
CA LEU A 242 16.11 -5.49 -5.97
C LEU A 242 16.86 -4.60 -6.96
N ILE A 243 16.13 -4.06 -7.93
CA ILE A 243 16.62 -3.04 -8.85
C ILE A 243 15.64 -1.86 -8.78
N ASP A 244 16.12 -0.74 -8.25
CA ASP A 244 15.33 0.50 -8.14
C ASP A 244 15.22 1.17 -9.52
N VAL A 245 14.02 1.09 -10.11
CA VAL A 245 13.69 1.61 -11.44
C VAL A 245 12.20 1.90 -11.56
N SER A 246 11.86 3.10 -12.04
CA SER A 246 10.45 3.45 -12.28
C SER A 246 9.97 2.94 -13.65
N LYS A 247 8.66 2.76 -13.81
CA LYS A 247 8.04 2.35 -15.09
C LYS A 247 8.39 3.33 -16.21
N GLU A 248 8.40 4.63 -15.91
CA GLU A 248 8.75 5.70 -16.85
C GLU A 248 10.21 5.61 -17.31
N GLU A 249 11.12 5.18 -16.44
CA GLU A 249 12.52 4.97 -16.81
C GLU A 249 12.69 3.78 -17.74
N ILE A 250 11.95 2.69 -17.51
CA ILE A 250 11.97 1.51 -18.40
C ILE A 250 11.42 1.90 -19.78
N LEU A 251 10.29 2.60 -19.82
CA LEU A 251 9.70 3.09 -21.06
C LEU A 251 10.64 4.03 -21.83
N ALA A 252 11.33 4.93 -21.11
CA ALA A 252 12.29 5.84 -21.72
C ALA A 252 13.53 5.11 -22.27
N ASP A 253 14.03 4.10 -21.56
CA ASP A 253 15.14 3.25 -22.01
C ASP A 253 14.79 2.47 -23.28
N PHE A 254 13.61 1.84 -23.34
CA PHE A 254 13.16 1.14 -24.54
C PHE A 254 12.93 2.08 -25.72
N ALA A 255 12.37 3.27 -25.48
CA ALA A 255 12.24 4.28 -26.53
C ALA A 255 13.60 4.74 -27.10
N GLN A 256 14.67 4.74 -26.29
CA GLN A 256 16.04 5.06 -26.76
C GLN A 256 16.69 3.90 -27.51
N ALA A 257 16.35 2.65 -27.16
CA ALA A 257 16.85 1.46 -27.83
C ALA A 257 16.21 1.23 -29.22
N GLU A 258 15.09 1.92 -29.51
CA GLU A 258 14.33 1.83 -30.75
C GLU A 258 14.02 0.38 -31.16
N ASN A 259 14.76 -0.18 -32.14
CA ASN A 259 14.55 -1.54 -32.67
C ASN A 259 15.63 -2.54 -32.21
N ASP A 260 16.64 -2.08 -31.47
CA ASP A 260 17.73 -2.92 -30.99
C ASP A 260 17.71 -2.99 -29.46
N LEU A 261 16.92 -3.93 -28.94
CA LEU A 261 16.78 -4.17 -27.50
C LEU A 261 18.11 -4.57 -26.84
N GLU A 262 19.12 -5.03 -27.58
CA GLU A 262 20.45 -5.28 -27.00
C GLU A 262 21.12 -3.98 -26.55
N GLN A 263 20.73 -2.81 -27.11
CA GLN A 263 21.23 -1.51 -26.64
C GLN A 263 20.58 -1.02 -25.36
N SER A 264 19.40 -1.54 -24.99
CA SER A 264 18.68 -1.16 -23.78
C SER A 264 19.55 -1.36 -22.54
N GLN A 265 19.56 -0.36 -21.67
CA GLN A 265 20.27 -0.42 -20.41
C GLN A 265 19.64 -1.44 -19.46
N LEU A 266 18.32 -1.63 -19.53
CA LEU A 266 17.63 -2.68 -18.79
C LEU A 266 18.02 -4.08 -19.29
N PHE A 267 18.10 -4.30 -20.60
CA PHE A 267 18.57 -5.57 -21.15
C PHE A 267 19.99 -5.89 -20.68
N LYS A 268 20.90 -4.92 -20.78
CA LYS A 268 22.28 -5.03 -20.28
C LYS A 268 22.34 -5.36 -18.79
N CYS A 269 21.46 -4.76 -17.99
CA CYS A 269 21.37 -5.01 -16.55
C CYS A 269 20.90 -6.43 -16.22
N LEU A 270 19.87 -6.92 -16.93
CA LEU A 270 19.21 -8.20 -16.65
C LEU A 270 19.93 -9.41 -17.24
N VAL A 271 20.52 -9.24 -18.43
CA VAL A 271 21.07 -10.33 -19.24
C VAL A 271 22.59 -10.25 -19.32
N GLU A 272 23.14 -9.19 -19.93
CA GLU A 272 24.58 -9.13 -20.26
C GLU A 272 25.49 -9.05 -19.04
N ARG A 273 25.18 -8.18 -18.07
CA ARG A 273 26.03 -7.96 -16.90
C ARG A 273 26.27 -9.26 -16.13
N GLU A 274 25.24 -10.09 -16.03
CA GLU A 274 25.32 -11.37 -15.34
C GLU A 274 26.08 -12.40 -16.17
N ALA A 275 25.85 -12.44 -17.48
CA ALA A 275 26.59 -13.34 -18.37
C ALA A 275 28.11 -13.09 -18.31
N VAL A 276 28.55 -11.83 -18.26
CA VAL A 276 29.98 -11.45 -18.17
C VAL A 276 30.59 -11.83 -16.82
N ALA A 277 29.82 -11.79 -15.74
CA ALA A 277 30.27 -12.17 -14.39
C ALA A 277 30.40 -13.69 -14.17
N GLY A 278 30.13 -14.51 -15.20
CA GLY A 278 30.04 -15.96 -15.07
C GLY A 278 28.85 -16.43 -14.23
N SER A 279 27.92 -15.53 -13.93
CA SER A 279 26.65 -15.82 -13.26
C SER A 279 25.56 -16.08 -14.29
N MET A 280 24.52 -16.81 -13.86
CA MET A 280 23.32 -16.99 -14.66
C MET A 280 22.54 -15.66 -14.74
N PRO A 281 21.94 -15.31 -15.90
CA PRO A 281 21.01 -14.19 -16.00
C PRO A 281 19.81 -14.39 -15.06
N PHE A 282 19.04 -13.32 -14.85
CA PHE A 282 17.78 -13.44 -14.11
C PHE A 282 16.81 -14.31 -14.89
N ASN A 283 16.22 -15.29 -14.22
CA ASN A 283 15.32 -16.25 -14.84
C ASN A 283 13.86 -16.10 -14.37
N LEU A 284 13.63 -15.23 -13.39
CA LEU A 284 12.31 -14.74 -13.03
C LEU A 284 12.41 -13.22 -12.79
N ILE A 285 11.50 -12.46 -13.38
CA ILE A 285 11.44 -11.01 -13.28
C ILE A 285 10.07 -10.63 -12.74
N LEU A 286 10.06 -9.87 -11.66
CA LEU A 286 8.88 -9.27 -11.06
C LEU A 286 8.90 -7.78 -11.35
N GLY A 287 7.91 -7.25 -12.06
CA GLY A 287 7.70 -5.82 -12.19
C GLY A 287 6.62 -5.32 -11.24
N ASP A 288 7.01 -4.44 -10.32
CA ASP A 288 6.10 -3.80 -9.38
C ASP A 288 5.41 -2.57 -9.98
N PHE A 289 4.71 -2.81 -11.07
CA PHE A 289 3.89 -1.84 -11.76
C PHE A 289 2.73 -2.54 -12.48
N PHE A 290 1.75 -1.74 -12.88
CA PHE A 290 0.55 -2.23 -13.54
C PHE A 290 0.60 -1.94 -15.04
N VAL A 291 0.16 -2.93 -15.82
CA VAL A 291 -0.22 -2.77 -17.22
C VAL A 291 -1.67 -2.32 -17.25
N ALA A 292 -1.91 -1.16 -17.83
CA ALA A 292 -3.21 -0.54 -18.02
C ALA A 292 -3.57 -0.46 -19.51
N ASP A 293 -4.64 0.26 -19.84
CA ASP A 293 -5.16 0.45 -21.19
C ASP A 293 -4.44 1.57 -21.97
N GLU A 294 -3.11 1.62 -21.88
CA GLU A 294 -2.28 2.64 -22.55
C GLU A 294 -1.42 2.02 -23.67
N GLU A 295 -1.24 2.73 -24.78
CA GLU A 295 -0.38 2.29 -25.90
C GLU A 295 1.07 2.06 -25.46
N ARG A 296 1.59 2.91 -24.56
CA ARG A 296 2.92 2.75 -23.97
C ARG A 296 3.08 1.44 -23.21
N ASP A 297 2.00 0.93 -22.62
CA ASP A 297 2.02 -0.34 -21.89
C ASP A 297 2.04 -1.55 -22.84
N LEU A 298 1.49 -1.41 -24.04
CA LEU A 298 1.62 -2.41 -25.11
C LEU A 298 3.07 -2.54 -25.56
N HIS A 299 3.75 -1.42 -25.79
CA HIS A 299 5.18 -1.40 -26.14
C HIS A 299 6.03 -2.02 -25.02
N LEU A 300 5.82 -1.59 -23.78
CA LEU A 300 6.48 -2.17 -22.60
C LEU A 300 6.34 -3.69 -22.54
N LEU A 301 5.14 -4.21 -22.81
CA LEU A 301 4.86 -5.64 -22.81
C LEU A 301 5.61 -6.38 -23.92
N ILE A 302 5.61 -5.87 -25.15
CA ILE A 302 6.33 -6.47 -26.28
C ILE A 302 7.83 -6.52 -25.97
N ASP A 303 8.40 -5.43 -25.49
CA ASP A 303 9.83 -5.33 -25.21
C ASP A 303 10.23 -6.27 -24.07
N LEU A 304 9.49 -6.26 -22.95
CA LEU A 304 9.73 -7.20 -21.85
C LEU A 304 9.53 -8.66 -22.28
N ALA A 305 8.52 -8.96 -23.09
CA ALA A 305 8.27 -10.29 -23.63
C ALA A 305 9.44 -10.77 -24.51
N THR A 306 9.97 -9.89 -25.35
CA THR A 306 11.11 -10.18 -26.23
C THR A 306 12.37 -10.46 -25.41
N ILE A 307 12.64 -9.64 -24.39
CA ILE A 307 13.75 -9.86 -23.44
C ILE A 307 13.57 -11.18 -22.70
N ALA A 308 12.34 -11.47 -22.25
CA ALA A 308 12.02 -12.67 -21.49
C ALA A 308 12.27 -13.94 -22.31
N GLU A 309 11.77 -13.97 -23.54
CA GLU A 309 11.96 -15.05 -24.51
C GLU A 309 13.45 -15.28 -24.81
N ALA A 310 14.20 -14.20 -25.09
CA ALA A 310 15.63 -14.28 -25.39
C ALA A 310 16.46 -14.80 -24.20
N ALA A 311 16.09 -14.42 -22.97
CA ALA A 311 16.77 -14.84 -21.75
C ALA A 311 16.28 -16.20 -21.19
N GLY A 312 15.21 -16.78 -21.75
CA GLY A 312 14.54 -17.95 -21.17
C GLY A 312 13.97 -17.67 -19.76
N SER A 313 13.60 -16.42 -19.49
CA SER A 313 13.11 -15.96 -18.21
C SER A 313 11.59 -15.75 -18.23
N ALA A 314 10.94 -15.82 -17.07
CA ALA A 314 9.53 -15.46 -16.94
C ALA A 314 9.38 -14.05 -16.37
N VAL A 315 8.46 -13.24 -16.91
CA VAL A 315 8.12 -11.91 -16.41
C VAL A 315 6.72 -11.92 -15.80
N ILE A 316 6.59 -11.36 -14.60
CA ILE A 316 5.32 -11.27 -13.88
C ILE A 316 5.04 -9.82 -13.50
N LEU A 317 3.89 -9.30 -13.95
CA LEU A 317 3.47 -7.91 -13.74
C LEU A 317 2.05 -7.84 -13.15
N GLY A 318 1.66 -6.66 -12.65
CA GLY A 318 0.27 -6.39 -12.29
C GLY A 318 -0.59 -6.09 -13.52
N GLY A 319 -1.82 -6.57 -13.55
CA GLY A 319 -2.81 -6.22 -14.59
C GLY A 319 -3.93 -5.35 -14.02
N ASP A 320 -4.23 -4.23 -14.68
CA ASP A 320 -5.36 -3.38 -14.31
C ASP A 320 -6.70 -4.04 -14.68
N CYS A 321 -7.72 -3.85 -13.83
CA CYS A 321 -9.08 -4.33 -14.07
C CYS A 321 -9.74 -3.73 -15.34
N ARG A 322 -9.25 -2.57 -15.81
CA ARG A 322 -9.69 -1.93 -17.06
C ARG A 322 -9.45 -2.78 -18.29
N LEU A 323 -8.38 -3.58 -18.29
CA LEU A 323 -8.11 -4.54 -19.36
C LEU A 323 -9.23 -5.60 -19.48
N ALA A 324 -9.93 -5.90 -18.37
CA ALA A 324 -11.09 -6.80 -18.35
C ALA A 324 -12.43 -6.10 -18.71
N GLY A 325 -12.39 -4.79 -18.99
CA GLY A 325 -13.56 -3.94 -19.21
C GLY A 325 -14.20 -3.38 -17.92
N CYS A 326 -13.55 -3.56 -16.76
CA CYS A 326 -14.07 -3.10 -15.48
C CYS A 326 -13.47 -1.73 -15.11
N THR A 327 -14.31 -0.74 -14.78
CA THR A 327 -13.84 0.60 -14.40
C THR A 327 -13.28 0.63 -12.98
N SER A 328 -13.90 -0.12 -12.08
CA SER A 328 -13.53 -0.21 -10.68
C SER A 328 -14.20 -1.43 -10.05
N LEU A 329 -13.41 -2.18 -9.28
CA LEU A 329 -13.88 -3.33 -8.51
C LEU A 329 -14.61 -2.95 -7.21
N ALA A 330 -14.71 -1.65 -6.92
CA ALA A 330 -15.55 -1.13 -5.84
C ALA A 330 -17.07 -1.20 -6.17
N GLY A 331 -17.41 -1.33 -7.46
CA GLY A 331 -18.77 -1.27 -7.97
C GLY A 331 -19.41 -2.66 -8.16
N SER A 332 -20.20 -2.81 -9.22
CA SER A 332 -20.80 -4.10 -9.57
C SER A 332 -19.72 -5.12 -9.92
N LEU A 333 -19.87 -6.33 -9.35
CA LEU A 333 -19.01 -7.47 -9.64
C LEU A 333 -19.60 -8.39 -10.72
N ASP A 334 -20.76 -8.04 -11.28
CA ASP A 334 -21.31 -8.71 -12.46
C ASP A 334 -20.60 -8.19 -13.72
N PRO A 335 -19.94 -9.06 -14.50
CA PRO A 335 -19.30 -8.65 -15.75
C PRO A 335 -20.25 -8.03 -16.77
N ASP A 336 -21.55 -8.35 -16.71
CA ASP A 336 -22.53 -7.74 -17.61
C ASP A 336 -22.70 -6.24 -17.33
N ASP A 337 -22.36 -5.78 -16.12
CA ASP A 337 -22.37 -4.37 -15.72
C ASP A 337 -21.04 -3.66 -16.02
N TRP A 338 -20.01 -4.36 -16.52
CA TRP A 338 -18.70 -3.79 -16.80
C TRP A 338 -18.67 -3.12 -18.18
N HIS A 339 -18.89 -1.80 -18.19
CA HIS A 339 -19.01 -0.99 -19.41
C HIS A 339 -17.81 -0.06 -19.63
N TYR A 340 -16.58 -0.45 -19.26
CA TYR A 340 -15.41 0.37 -19.57
C TYR A 340 -15.17 0.41 -21.09
N PRO A 341 -15.15 1.61 -21.72
CA PRO A 341 -15.01 1.72 -23.16
C PRO A 341 -13.54 1.58 -23.56
N LEU A 342 -13.07 0.35 -23.78
CA LEU A 342 -11.81 0.12 -24.47
C LEU A 342 -11.95 0.58 -25.93
N SER A 343 -10.98 1.34 -26.43
CA SER A 343 -10.98 1.73 -27.84
C SER A 343 -10.82 0.48 -28.72
N GLU A 344 -11.48 0.45 -29.88
CA GLU A 344 -11.36 -0.66 -30.84
C GLU A 344 -9.91 -0.86 -31.26
N VAL A 345 -9.18 0.25 -31.50
CA VAL A 345 -7.75 0.24 -31.84
C VAL A 345 -6.92 -0.41 -30.74
N PHE A 346 -7.15 -0.07 -29.47
CA PHE A 346 -6.44 -0.70 -28.36
C PHE A 346 -6.77 -2.19 -28.25
N ALA A 347 -8.04 -2.58 -28.41
CA ALA A 347 -8.45 -3.97 -28.31
C ALA A 347 -7.82 -4.84 -29.41
N GLU A 348 -7.72 -4.32 -30.64
CA GLU A 348 -7.01 -4.98 -31.75
C GLU A 348 -5.51 -5.13 -31.44
N SER A 349 -4.85 -4.05 -31.01
CA SER A 349 -3.43 -4.08 -30.64
C SER A 349 -3.15 -4.97 -29.44
N TRP A 350 -4.04 -4.99 -28.44
CA TRP A 350 -3.95 -5.90 -27.28
C TRP A 350 -4.01 -7.37 -27.72
N GLN A 351 -4.93 -7.70 -28.63
CA GLN A 351 -5.00 -9.05 -29.17
C GLN A 351 -3.74 -9.41 -29.97
N ALA A 352 -3.23 -8.48 -30.79
CA ALA A 352 -1.98 -8.68 -31.53
C ALA A 352 -0.77 -8.90 -30.60
N VAL A 353 -0.69 -8.17 -29.48
CA VAL A 353 0.32 -8.41 -28.44
C VAL A 353 0.16 -9.82 -27.86
N ARG A 354 -1.06 -10.24 -27.52
CA ARG A 354 -1.28 -11.58 -26.95
C ARG A 354 -0.93 -12.72 -27.90
N ASP A 355 -1.04 -12.50 -29.20
CA ASP A 355 -0.67 -13.47 -30.23
C ASP A 355 0.84 -13.53 -30.49
N TYR A 356 1.62 -12.59 -29.94
CA TYR A 356 3.09 -12.59 -30.01
C TYR A 356 3.68 -13.73 -29.17
N SER A 357 4.65 -14.47 -29.71
CA SER A 357 5.24 -15.66 -29.06
C SER A 357 5.88 -15.36 -27.70
N GLY A 358 6.53 -14.19 -27.57
CA GLY A 358 7.15 -13.79 -26.31
C GLY A 358 6.15 -13.64 -25.16
N CYS A 359 4.86 -13.43 -25.44
CA CYS A 359 3.82 -13.31 -24.41
C CYS A 359 3.52 -14.63 -23.69
N GLU A 360 4.04 -15.77 -24.17
CA GLU A 360 4.03 -17.02 -23.40
C GLU A 360 4.94 -16.95 -22.16
N TYR A 361 5.93 -16.04 -22.14
CA TYR A 361 6.86 -15.81 -21.03
C TYR A 361 6.41 -14.70 -20.07
N VAL A 362 5.28 -14.04 -20.34
CA VAL A 362 4.75 -12.96 -19.50
C VAL A 362 3.46 -13.40 -18.83
N ALA A 363 3.30 -13.13 -17.55
CA ALA A 363 2.05 -13.32 -16.82
C ALA A 363 1.59 -12.01 -16.16
N LEU A 364 0.29 -11.73 -16.24
CA LEU A 364 -0.34 -10.62 -15.54
C LEU A 364 -1.14 -11.14 -14.35
N ALA A 365 -1.05 -10.46 -13.22
CA ALA A 365 -1.76 -10.81 -11.99
C ALA A 365 -2.80 -9.73 -11.63
N GLY A 366 -4.02 -10.16 -11.33
CA GLY A 366 -5.07 -9.25 -10.87
C GLY A 366 -6.25 -10.01 -10.25
N PRO A 367 -7.12 -9.35 -9.47
CA PRO A 367 -7.02 -7.97 -9.04
C PRO A 367 -5.99 -7.80 -7.91
N ARG A 368 -5.86 -6.60 -7.36
CA ARG A 368 -4.95 -6.29 -6.24
C ARG A 368 -5.39 -6.98 -4.94
N PHE A 369 -4.56 -6.93 -3.90
CA PHE A 369 -4.88 -7.52 -2.59
C PHE A 369 -4.46 -6.64 -1.42
N MET A 370 -5.12 -6.77 -0.27
CA MET A 370 -4.92 -5.93 0.91
C MET A 370 -3.60 -6.28 1.59
N LEU A 371 -2.73 -5.28 1.80
CA LEU A 371 -1.42 -5.46 2.44
C LEU A 371 -1.47 -5.27 3.95
N ARG A 372 -2.31 -4.37 4.43
CA ARG A 372 -2.52 -4.12 5.86
C ARG A 372 -3.97 -3.74 6.16
N LEU A 373 -4.36 -3.93 7.41
CA LEU A 373 -5.60 -3.34 7.92
C LEU A 373 -5.45 -1.81 8.01
N PRO A 374 -6.54 -1.06 7.79
CA PRO A 374 -6.55 0.37 8.02
C PRO A 374 -6.34 0.68 9.51
N PHE A 375 -5.75 1.83 9.81
CA PHE A 375 -5.57 2.30 11.17
C PHE A 375 -6.90 2.80 11.75
N GLY A 376 -7.18 2.42 13.00
CA GLY A 376 -8.44 2.71 13.68
C GLY A 376 -8.56 1.99 15.03
N ALA A 377 -9.50 2.45 15.86
CA ALA A 377 -9.72 1.94 17.21
C ALA A 377 -10.18 0.47 17.24
N ASP A 378 -10.88 0.03 16.20
CA ASP A 378 -11.40 -1.33 16.04
C ASP A 378 -10.46 -2.27 15.26
N SER A 379 -9.33 -1.75 14.75
CA SER A 379 -8.37 -2.47 13.90
C SER A 379 -6.92 -2.27 14.39
N ALA A 380 -6.06 -1.60 13.61
CA ALA A 380 -4.69 -1.28 13.97
C ALA A 380 -4.66 0.08 14.70
N ARG A 381 -4.52 0.05 16.03
CA ARG A 381 -4.50 1.28 16.84
C ARG A 381 -3.19 2.02 16.70
N THR A 382 -3.28 3.34 16.81
CA THR A 382 -2.15 4.27 16.93
C THR A 382 -1.90 4.62 18.38
N ASP A 383 -0.63 4.84 18.75
CA ASP A 383 -0.23 5.11 20.13
C ASP A 383 -0.14 6.61 20.43
N CYS A 384 0.21 7.43 19.42
CA CYS A 384 0.52 8.85 19.64
C CYS A 384 -0.70 9.77 19.59
N PHE A 385 -1.76 9.37 18.87
CA PHE A 385 -3.00 10.14 18.75
C PHE A 385 -4.15 9.22 18.31
N ASP A 386 -5.39 9.61 18.57
CA ASP A 386 -6.58 8.88 18.13
C ASP A 386 -6.78 9.09 16.61
N PHE A 387 -6.42 8.08 15.81
CA PHE A 387 -6.47 8.15 14.35
C PHE A 387 -7.46 7.14 13.76
N GLU A 388 -8.35 7.65 12.91
CA GLU A 388 -9.25 6.84 12.07
C GLU A 388 -8.93 7.11 10.59
N GLU A 389 -8.33 6.12 9.92
CA GLU A 389 -7.88 6.24 8.52
C GLU A 389 -9.06 6.17 7.54
N LEU A 390 -9.99 5.23 7.74
CA LEU A 390 -11.17 5.07 6.90
C LEU A 390 -12.42 5.59 7.61
N THR A 391 -12.97 6.69 7.11
CA THR A 391 -14.31 7.12 7.53
C THR A 391 -15.40 6.38 6.73
N PRO A 392 -16.68 6.39 7.17
CA PRO A 392 -17.78 5.77 6.42
C PRO A 392 -17.91 6.25 4.97
N GLU A 393 -17.49 7.49 4.70
CA GLU A 393 -17.51 8.13 3.38
C GLU A 393 -16.29 7.74 2.52
N HIS A 394 -15.17 7.36 3.16
CA HIS A 394 -13.98 6.92 2.44
C HIS A 394 -14.17 5.49 1.94
N GLY A 395 -14.07 5.36 0.62
CA GLY A 395 -14.36 4.14 -0.10
C GLY A 395 -13.19 3.17 -0.25
N HIS A 396 -13.50 2.11 -0.98
CA HIS A 396 -12.62 1.04 -1.47
C HIS A 396 -11.22 1.48 -1.92
N ASN A 397 -11.10 2.65 -2.53
CA ASN A 397 -9.84 3.16 -3.10
C ASN A 397 -8.79 3.55 -2.05
N TYR A 398 -9.17 3.69 -0.77
CA TYR A 398 -8.26 4.14 0.28
C TYR A 398 -7.63 3.01 1.09
N TYR A 399 -8.01 1.75 0.86
CA TYR A 399 -7.23 0.63 1.36
C TYR A 399 -5.85 0.60 0.71
N LEU A 400 -4.86 0.07 1.46
CA LEU A 400 -3.54 -0.19 0.91
C LEU A 400 -3.55 -1.50 0.12
N TRP A 401 -3.86 -1.37 -1.17
CA TRP A 401 -3.85 -2.44 -2.15
C TRP A 401 -2.43 -2.66 -2.71
N GLY A 402 -1.93 -3.89 -2.63
CA GLY A 402 -0.67 -4.34 -3.20
C GLY A 402 -0.82 -5.05 -4.54
N ASN A 403 0.30 -5.17 -5.25
CA ASN A 403 0.37 -5.82 -6.55
C ASN A 403 0.35 -7.36 -6.40
N SER A 404 -0.64 -8.02 -6.97
CA SER A 404 -0.79 -9.48 -6.91
C SER A 404 0.31 -10.25 -7.65
N ALA A 405 1.15 -9.59 -8.44
CA ALA A 405 2.33 -10.19 -9.04
C ALA A 405 3.29 -10.79 -7.99
N TYR A 406 3.37 -10.17 -6.80
CA TYR A 406 4.14 -10.71 -5.67
C TYR A 406 3.61 -12.07 -5.20
N LEU A 407 2.29 -12.30 -5.25
CA LEU A 407 1.72 -13.59 -4.85
C LEU A 407 2.06 -14.69 -5.86
N LEU A 408 2.05 -14.39 -7.17
CA LEU A 408 2.46 -15.37 -8.19
C LEU A 408 3.93 -15.75 -8.03
N VAL A 409 4.81 -14.75 -7.86
CA VAL A 409 6.24 -14.96 -7.61
C VAL A 409 6.46 -15.75 -6.32
N LEU A 410 5.73 -15.42 -5.26
CA LEU A 410 5.78 -16.17 -3.99
C LEU A 410 5.52 -17.65 -4.22
N SER A 411 4.51 -18.01 -5.02
CA SER A 411 4.20 -19.42 -5.31
C SER A 411 5.30 -20.13 -6.09
N ILE A 412 5.89 -19.47 -7.09
CA ILE A 412 7.00 -20.03 -7.87
C ILE A 412 8.22 -20.26 -6.97
N CYS A 413 8.57 -19.27 -6.16
CA CYS A 413 9.68 -19.38 -5.22
C CYS A 413 9.42 -20.46 -4.15
N GLN A 414 8.22 -20.53 -3.58
CA GLN A 414 7.87 -21.58 -2.62
C GLN A 414 7.92 -22.98 -3.24
N GLN A 415 7.47 -23.14 -4.49
CA GLN A 415 7.56 -24.41 -5.19
C GLN A 415 9.02 -24.82 -5.44
N PHE A 416 9.87 -23.86 -5.83
CA PHE A 416 11.30 -24.10 -6.00
C PHE A 416 11.98 -24.48 -4.66
N VAL A 417 11.66 -23.79 -3.57
CA VAL A 417 12.20 -24.11 -2.24
C VAL A 417 11.81 -25.52 -1.80
N ARG A 418 10.55 -25.93 -2.05
CA ARG A 418 10.05 -27.27 -1.66
C ARG A 418 10.66 -28.38 -2.49
N THR A 419 10.87 -28.17 -3.80
CA THR A 419 11.28 -29.24 -4.73
C THR A 419 12.77 -29.21 -5.08
N GLY A 420 13.43 -28.07 -4.89
CA GLY A 420 14.79 -27.80 -5.38
C GLY A 420 14.90 -27.72 -6.90
N ARG A 421 13.78 -27.70 -7.64
CA ARG A 421 13.73 -27.77 -9.11
C ARG A 421 12.92 -26.62 -9.68
N LEU A 422 13.33 -26.15 -10.86
CA LEU A 422 12.54 -25.21 -11.64
C LEU A 422 11.33 -25.96 -12.22
N ALA A 423 10.13 -25.59 -11.77
CA ALA A 423 8.89 -26.24 -12.17
C ALA A 423 7.75 -25.21 -12.30
N PRO A 424 6.81 -25.41 -13.24
CA PRO A 424 5.65 -24.54 -13.37
C PRO A 424 4.73 -24.68 -12.15
N VAL A 425 4.07 -23.57 -11.78
CA VAL A 425 3.00 -23.55 -10.77
C VAL A 425 1.67 -23.50 -11.50
N ALA A 426 0.83 -24.51 -11.33
CA ALA A 426 -0.50 -24.51 -11.94
C ALA A 426 -1.51 -23.70 -11.13
N SER A 427 -1.51 -23.85 -9.81
CA SER A 427 -2.45 -23.21 -8.89
C SER A 427 -1.81 -22.99 -7.53
N ALA A 428 -2.35 -22.06 -6.73
CA ALA A 428 -1.85 -21.77 -5.39
C ALA A 428 -2.94 -21.23 -4.47
N SER A 429 -2.66 -21.28 -3.16
CA SER A 429 -3.49 -20.67 -2.12
C SER A 429 -2.61 -19.86 -1.17
N TYR A 430 -3.11 -18.71 -0.74
CA TYR A 430 -2.44 -17.78 0.16
C TYR A 430 -3.33 -17.53 1.37
N GLU A 431 -2.88 -17.91 2.55
CA GLU A 431 -3.61 -17.78 3.81
C GLU A 431 -3.02 -16.64 4.66
N ASP A 432 -3.61 -16.36 5.82
CA ASP A 432 -3.18 -15.31 6.77
C ASP A 432 -3.10 -13.91 6.12
N LEU A 433 -4.09 -13.56 5.30
CA LEU A 433 -4.19 -12.25 4.66
C LEU A 433 -5.13 -11.30 5.43
N PRO A 434 -4.90 -9.98 5.39
CA PRO A 434 -5.77 -9.02 6.06
C PRO A 434 -7.24 -9.16 5.63
N LEU A 435 -8.14 -9.19 6.62
CA LEU A 435 -9.58 -9.26 6.45
C LEU A 435 -10.22 -8.20 7.36
N HIS A 436 -10.83 -7.17 6.77
CA HIS A 436 -11.33 -6.02 7.53
C HIS A 436 -12.85 -6.08 7.71
N LEU A 437 -13.31 -6.11 8.96
CA LEU A 437 -14.73 -6.03 9.30
C LEU A 437 -15.13 -4.56 9.51
N ARG A 438 -15.90 -4.01 8.58
CA ARG A 438 -16.43 -2.64 8.66
C ARG A 438 -17.81 -2.65 9.32
N LYS A 439 -18.01 -1.77 10.30
CA LYS A 439 -19.34 -1.48 10.85
C LYS A 439 -19.98 -0.37 10.02
N LEU A 440 -20.92 -0.71 9.14
CA LEU A 440 -21.70 0.25 8.38
C LEU A 440 -23.08 0.46 9.04
N PRO A 441 -23.78 1.59 8.77
CA PRO A 441 -25.14 1.80 9.30
C PRO A 441 -26.13 0.70 8.90
N GLN A 442 -25.86 -0.02 7.81
CA GLN A 442 -26.69 -1.09 7.25
C GLN A 442 -26.33 -2.48 7.81
N GLY A 443 -25.28 -2.58 8.63
CA GLY A 443 -24.77 -3.82 9.21
C GLY A 443 -23.26 -3.99 9.04
N ASP A 444 -22.76 -5.12 9.52
CA ASP A 444 -21.34 -5.46 9.40
C ASP A 444 -21.04 -5.94 7.98
N TRP A 445 -20.03 -5.32 7.37
CA TRP A 445 -19.55 -5.68 6.04
C TRP A 445 -18.09 -6.13 6.12
N MET A 446 -17.82 -7.34 5.65
CA MET A 446 -16.48 -7.89 5.62
C MET A 446 -15.83 -7.61 4.27
N THR A 447 -14.81 -6.77 4.27
CA THR A 447 -14.00 -6.48 3.08
C THR A 447 -13.13 -7.71 2.77
N PRO A 448 -13.18 -8.25 1.53
CA PRO A 448 -12.37 -9.39 1.12
C PRO A 448 -10.86 -9.07 1.08
N CYS A 449 -10.03 -10.12 1.08
CA CYS A 449 -8.57 -9.98 1.04
C CYS A 449 -8.06 -9.47 -0.31
N ALA A 450 -8.58 -10.00 -1.42
CA ALA A 450 -8.42 -9.39 -2.74
C ALA A 450 -9.39 -8.23 -2.90
N GLU A 451 -9.10 -7.35 -3.85
CA GLU A 451 -9.85 -6.12 -4.14
C GLU A 451 -11.36 -6.34 -4.30
N ALA A 452 -11.77 -7.50 -4.79
CA ALA A 452 -13.17 -7.89 -4.83
C ALA A 452 -13.35 -9.39 -4.59
N GLN A 453 -14.55 -9.77 -4.18
CA GLN A 453 -14.98 -11.16 -4.14
C GLN A 453 -15.52 -11.57 -5.51
N LEU A 454 -14.61 -11.97 -6.41
CA LEU A 454 -14.98 -12.28 -7.80
C LEU A 454 -15.79 -13.58 -7.93
N THR A 455 -16.90 -13.49 -8.69
CA THR A 455 -17.67 -14.65 -9.16
C THR A 455 -16.87 -15.45 -10.19
N ASP A 456 -17.29 -16.68 -10.50
CA ASP A 456 -16.65 -17.48 -11.55
C ASP A 456 -16.73 -16.78 -12.92
N ARG A 457 -17.85 -16.10 -13.21
CA ARG A 457 -18.03 -15.31 -14.44
C ARG A 457 -17.04 -14.16 -14.51
N ALA A 458 -16.89 -13.43 -13.41
CA ALA A 458 -15.94 -12.32 -13.30
C ALA A 458 -14.50 -12.78 -13.45
N ALA A 459 -14.13 -13.88 -12.79
CA ALA A 459 -12.81 -14.47 -12.95
C ALA A 459 -12.56 -14.96 -14.39
N ALA A 460 -13.54 -15.58 -15.04
CA ALA A 460 -13.44 -15.98 -16.44
C ALA A 460 -13.24 -14.78 -17.37
N ARG A 461 -13.85 -13.63 -17.08
CA ARG A 461 -13.65 -12.40 -17.84
C ARG A 461 -12.20 -11.90 -17.75
N PHE A 462 -11.62 -11.84 -16.55
CA PHE A 462 -10.19 -11.53 -16.36
C PHE A 462 -9.29 -12.55 -17.07
N ALA A 463 -9.59 -13.84 -16.95
CA ALA A 463 -8.82 -14.88 -17.61
C ALA A 463 -8.85 -14.75 -19.14
N SER A 464 -10.01 -14.38 -19.71
CA SER A 464 -10.18 -14.21 -21.16
C SER A 464 -9.31 -13.09 -21.75
N THR A 465 -8.90 -12.12 -20.93
CA THR A 465 -8.01 -11.01 -21.33
C THR A 465 -6.54 -11.27 -21.03
N GLY A 466 -6.19 -12.47 -20.51
CA GLY A 466 -4.81 -12.85 -20.21
C GLY A 466 -4.36 -12.55 -18.79
N ILE A 467 -5.27 -12.18 -17.88
CA ILE A 467 -4.95 -11.91 -16.47
C ILE A 467 -5.18 -13.16 -15.62
N SER A 468 -4.13 -13.63 -14.95
CA SER A 468 -4.21 -14.66 -13.91
C SER A 468 -4.99 -14.09 -12.72
N THR A 469 -6.14 -14.71 -12.44
CA THR A 469 -7.11 -14.14 -11.49
C THR A 469 -6.90 -14.62 -10.06
N LEU A 470 -6.77 -13.68 -9.12
CA LEU A 470 -6.70 -13.91 -7.69
C LEU A 470 -8.10 -13.79 -7.07
N ARG A 471 -8.53 -14.79 -6.32
CA ARG A 471 -9.91 -14.87 -5.80
C ARG A 471 -9.94 -14.99 -4.30
N SER A 472 -10.57 -14.03 -3.63
CA SER A 472 -10.88 -14.15 -2.20
C SER A 472 -11.84 -15.30 -1.93
N VAL A 473 -11.57 -16.07 -0.88
CA VAL A 473 -12.51 -17.06 -0.36
C VAL A 473 -13.47 -16.38 0.58
N GLN A 474 -14.78 -16.55 0.35
CA GLN A 474 -15.80 -15.92 1.19
C GLN A 474 -15.64 -16.33 2.65
N GLY A 475 -15.57 -15.34 3.55
CA GLY A 475 -15.50 -15.59 5.00
C GLY A 475 -14.15 -16.05 5.51
N LYS A 476 -13.11 -16.06 4.67
CA LYS A 476 -11.76 -16.49 5.06
C LYS A 476 -10.72 -15.46 4.68
N ASP A 477 -9.65 -15.43 5.45
CA ASP A 477 -8.42 -14.69 5.25
C ASP A 477 -7.53 -15.32 4.16
N GLN A 478 -8.15 -15.74 3.05
CA GLN A 478 -7.53 -16.57 2.02
C GLN A 478 -7.79 -16.03 0.61
N ILE A 479 -6.75 -16.04 -0.22
CA ILE A 479 -6.82 -15.85 -1.66
C ILE A 479 -6.42 -17.15 -2.37
N LEU A 480 -7.14 -17.50 -3.43
CA LEU A 480 -6.84 -18.61 -4.32
C LEU A 480 -6.38 -18.07 -5.68
N LEU A 481 -5.37 -18.73 -6.23
CA LEU A 481 -4.98 -18.67 -7.64
C LEU A 481 -5.44 -19.97 -8.30
N PRO A 482 -6.59 -19.98 -9.02
CA PRO A 482 -7.12 -21.20 -9.62
C PRO A 482 -6.23 -21.73 -10.75
N ARG A 483 -5.71 -20.81 -11.57
CA ARG A 483 -4.80 -21.11 -12.68
C ARG A 483 -3.82 -19.96 -12.86
N LEU A 484 -2.53 -20.28 -12.88
CA LEU A 484 -1.50 -19.39 -13.41
C LEU A 484 -1.45 -19.59 -14.93
N GLN A 485 -1.61 -18.50 -15.68
CA GLN A 485 -1.53 -18.50 -17.13
C GLN A 485 -0.64 -17.37 -17.63
N SER A 486 -0.08 -17.58 -18.82
CA SER A 486 0.60 -16.53 -19.59
C SER A 486 -0.41 -15.53 -20.15
N LEU A 487 0.10 -14.40 -20.62
CA LEU A 487 -0.67 -13.37 -21.32
C LEU A 487 -1.30 -13.93 -22.62
N ALA A 488 -0.64 -14.91 -23.25
CA ALA A 488 -1.16 -15.67 -24.39
C ALA A 488 -2.30 -16.64 -24.02
N GLY A 489 -2.60 -16.86 -22.72
CA GLY A 489 -3.64 -17.78 -22.24
C GLY A 489 -3.21 -19.25 -22.20
N THR A 490 -1.92 -19.51 -22.40
CA THR A 490 -1.28 -20.83 -22.25
C THR A 490 -0.65 -20.97 -20.87
N ASP A 491 0.03 -22.08 -20.60
CA ASP A 491 0.82 -22.20 -19.37
C ASP A 491 2.05 -21.29 -19.49
N LEU A 492 2.43 -20.63 -18.40
CA LEU A 492 3.56 -19.71 -18.37
C LEU A 492 4.86 -20.44 -18.70
N ARG A 493 5.56 -19.98 -19.74
CA ARG A 493 6.92 -20.40 -20.06
C ARG A 493 7.95 -19.63 -19.25
N GLY A 494 9.11 -20.24 -19.08
CA GLY A 494 10.20 -19.69 -18.31
C GLY A 494 11.33 -20.71 -18.14
N PRO A 495 12.10 -20.64 -17.05
CA PRO A 495 13.28 -21.49 -16.87
C PRO A 495 12.96 -22.98 -16.63
N TRP A 496 11.68 -23.33 -16.55
CA TRP A 496 11.18 -24.71 -16.44
C TRP A 496 10.65 -25.26 -17.77
N SER A 497 10.76 -24.50 -18.86
CA SER A 497 10.24 -24.85 -20.20
C SER A 497 11.25 -25.59 -21.06
#